data_AF-A0A7K5HNW7-F1
#
_entry.id   AF-A0A7K5HNW7-F1
#
_cell.length_a   1.000
_cell.length_b   1.000
_cell.length_c   1.000
_cell.angle_alpha   90.00
_cell.angle_beta   90.00
_cell.angle_gamma   90.00
#
_symmetry.space_group_name_H-M   'P 1'
#
loop_
_entity.id
_entity.type
_entity.pdbx_description
1 polymer ?
#
loop_
_entity_poly.entity_id
_entity_poly.type
_entity_poly.pdbx_seq_one_letter_code
_entity_poly.pdbx_strand_id
1 'polypeptide(L)'
;QEGPSAGGQEGPSAGASGGEGRASRRRGGGRRRRAGRRGESPGWELHLAERYANLAQGYDEALREREVGEWQNARLKEENARLRLENRRLRRENRNLFREVLISPDSPDEEAGVLRAQLTRLQEKHRRALEHLRRCQLAGWSEAADLDELLEEGEQPSSTSDQPQQNVNP
;
A
#
# COMPACT_ATOMS: atom_id res chain seq x y z
N GLN A 1 28.81 -3.83 -0.95
CA GLN A 1 29.39 -3.71 0.41
C GLN A 1 28.37 -2.92 1.21
N GLU A 2 27.67 -3.41 2.21
CA GLU A 2 27.78 -4.60 3.07
C GLU A 2 26.37 -5.13 3.42
N GLY A 3 26.30 -6.40 3.81
CA GLY A 3 25.06 -7.21 3.87
C GLY A 3 24.29 -7.19 5.20
N PRO A 4 23.22 -8.00 5.32
CA PRO A 4 22.37 -8.09 6.51
C PRO A 4 22.97 -9.01 7.57
N SER A 5 23.00 -8.55 8.82
CA SER A 5 23.49 -9.33 9.97
C SER A 5 22.37 -10.18 10.56
N ALA A 6 22.58 -11.49 10.52
CA ALA A 6 21.78 -12.54 11.15
C ALA A 6 22.50 -13.07 12.39
N GLY A 7 21.73 -13.52 13.38
CA GLY A 7 22.21 -14.28 14.53
C GLY A 7 21.43 -13.91 15.80
N GLY A 8 21.03 -14.82 16.67
CA GLY A 8 21.29 -16.25 16.79
C GLY A 8 20.66 -16.72 18.11
N GLN A 9 20.16 -17.95 18.13
CA GLN A 9 19.62 -18.62 19.30
C GLN A 9 20.68 -18.82 20.38
N GLU A 10 20.33 -18.60 21.64
CA GLU A 10 21.07 -19.10 22.79
C GLU A 10 20.13 -19.88 23.70
N GLY A 11 20.30 -21.19 23.74
CA GLY A 11 19.84 -22.06 24.82
C GLY A 11 21.05 -22.55 25.59
N PRO A 12 21.05 -22.55 26.93
CA PRO A 12 22.15 -23.14 27.68
C PRO A 12 21.97 -24.63 27.92
N SER A 13 23.11 -25.28 27.72
CA SER A 13 23.50 -26.68 27.77
C SER A 13 23.47 -27.31 29.16
N ALA A 14 23.45 -28.64 29.11
CA ALA A 14 23.63 -29.58 30.20
C ALA A 14 24.93 -29.38 30.99
N GLY A 15 24.82 -29.44 32.33
CA GLY A 15 25.93 -29.67 33.24
C GLY A 15 25.83 -31.05 33.87
N ALA A 16 26.66 -31.98 33.41
CA ALA A 16 26.95 -33.23 34.09
C ALA A 16 28.13 -33.01 35.04
N SER A 17 27.97 -33.38 36.32
CA SER A 17 29.11 -33.47 37.24
C SER A 17 28.83 -34.43 38.40
N GLY A 18 29.69 -35.44 38.51
CA GLY A 18 30.20 -35.92 39.81
C GLY A 18 29.43 -37.07 40.44
N GLY A 19 29.97 -38.28 40.29
CA GLY A 19 29.57 -39.44 41.07
C GLY A 19 30.22 -39.53 42.45
N GLU A 20 29.73 -40.54 43.17
CA GLU A 20 30.35 -41.32 44.25
C GLU A 20 30.26 -40.84 45.71
N GLY A 21 29.77 -41.77 46.56
CA GLY A 21 29.77 -41.64 48.02
C GLY A 21 28.86 -42.67 48.70
N ARG A 22 29.33 -43.90 48.88
CA ARG A 22 28.68 -44.97 49.66
C ARG A 22 28.65 -44.61 51.17
N ALA A 23 27.55 -44.90 51.87
CA ALA A 23 27.59 -45.51 53.22
C ALA A 23 26.20 -45.77 53.85
N SER A 24 26.01 -47.03 54.26
CA SER A 24 25.44 -47.46 55.55
C SER A 24 23.92 -47.46 55.79
N ARG A 25 23.44 -48.70 55.96
CA ARG A 25 22.12 -49.11 56.46
C ARG A 25 21.82 -48.51 57.84
N ARG A 26 20.59 -48.04 58.06
CA ARG A 26 19.88 -48.20 59.35
C ARG A 26 18.39 -48.47 59.13
N ARG A 27 17.92 -49.44 59.89
CA ARG A 27 16.60 -50.06 59.94
C ARG A 27 15.64 -49.15 60.73
N GLY A 28 14.43 -48.96 60.21
CA GLY A 28 13.31 -48.29 60.89
C GLY A 28 12.20 -48.08 59.86
N GLY A 29 11.19 -48.94 59.77
CA GLY A 29 10.20 -49.07 60.83
C GLY A 29 9.30 -47.84 60.76
N GLY A 30 8.32 -47.83 59.85
CA GLY A 30 7.48 -46.67 59.68
C GLY A 30 6.49 -46.84 58.54
N ARG A 31 5.48 -47.69 58.74
CA ARG A 31 4.19 -47.56 58.06
C ARG A 31 3.57 -46.20 58.44
N ARG A 32 4.11 -45.10 57.91
CA ARG A 32 3.38 -43.84 57.84
C ARG A 32 2.46 -43.97 56.66
N ARG A 33 1.23 -44.37 57.00
CA ARG A 33 0.02 -44.20 56.21
C ARG A 33 0.22 -43.01 55.25
N ARG A 34 0.29 -43.28 53.95
CA ARG A 34 -0.12 -42.29 52.93
C ARG A 34 -1.64 -42.14 53.06
N ALA A 35 -2.07 -41.60 54.19
CA ALA A 35 -3.39 -41.06 54.42
C ALA A 35 -3.14 -39.56 54.61
N GLY A 36 -3.60 -38.74 53.68
CA GLY A 36 -3.51 -37.28 53.86
C GLY A 36 -3.37 -36.41 52.62
N ARG A 37 -3.47 -36.91 51.38
CA ARG A 37 -3.86 -36.07 50.24
C ARG A 37 -5.17 -36.56 49.61
N ARG A 38 -6.17 -36.76 50.46
CA ARG A 38 -7.58 -36.76 50.04
C ARG A 38 -8.15 -35.46 50.57
N GLY A 39 -8.32 -34.46 49.71
CA GLY A 39 -8.93 -33.19 50.11
C GLY A 39 -8.46 -31.94 49.36
N GLU A 40 -7.57 -32.02 48.38
CA GLU A 40 -7.33 -30.89 47.47
C GLU A 40 -8.46 -30.91 46.43
N SER A 41 -9.28 -29.86 46.41
CA SER A 41 -10.51 -29.76 45.62
C SER A 41 -10.29 -30.12 44.14
N PRO A 42 -10.92 -31.17 43.60
CA PRO A 42 -10.70 -31.60 42.21
C PRO A 42 -11.06 -30.55 41.14
N GLY A 43 -11.75 -29.47 41.52
CA GLY A 43 -12.29 -28.50 40.58
C GLY A 43 -11.28 -27.49 40.03
N TRP A 44 -10.20 -27.16 40.75
CA TRP A 44 -9.29 -26.09 40.28
C TRP A 44 -8.38 -26.56 39.12
N GLU A 45 -7.95 -27.82 39.15
CA GLU A 45 -7.18 -28.44 38.06
C GLU A 45 -8.04 -28.61 36.81
N LEU A 46 -9.30 -29.05 36.98
CA LEU A 46 -10.27 -29.13 35.90
C LEU A 46 -10.58 -27.75 35.31
N HIS A 47 -10.80 -26.74 36.15
CA HIS A 47 -11.04 -25.35 35.71
C HIS A 47 -9.83 -24.76 34.98
N LEU A 48 -8.61 -25.10 35.42
CA LEU A 48 -7.39 -24.69 34.73
C LEU A 48 -7.27 -25.40 33.37
N ALA A 49 -7.55 -26.70 33.31
CA ALA A 49 -7.59 -27.46 32.06
C ALA A 49 -8.63 -26.91 31.08
N GLU A 50 -9.82 -26.56 31.56
CA GLU A 50 -10.88 -25.91 30.76
C GLU A 50 -10.41 -24.54 30.23
N ARG A 51 -9.77 -23.71 31.05
CA ARG A 51 -9.20 -22.43 30.58
C ARG A 51 -8.14 -22.63 29.50
N TYR A 52 -7.26 -23.62 29.67
CA TYR A 52 -6.27 -23.95 28.64
C TYR A 52 -6.90 -24.51 27.37
N ALA A 53 -7.95 -25.33 27.49
CA ALA A 53 -8.69 -25.84 26.34
C ALA A 53 -9.36 -24.69 25.57
N ASN A 54 -10.02 -23.76 26.27
CA ASN A 54 -10.63 -22.58 25.65
C ASN A 54 -9.58 -21.65 25.01
N LEU A 55 -8.42 -21.48 25.67
CA LEU A 55 -7.31 -20.72 25.11
C LEU A 55 -6.75 -21.37 23.84
N ALA A 56 -6.56 -22.70 23.85
CA ALA A 56 -6.11 -23.45 22.68
C ALA A 56 -7.12 -23.35 21.53
N GLN A 57 -8.42 -23.47 21.81
CA GLN A 57 -9.49 -23.27 20.83
C GLN A 57 -9.43 -21.85 20.24
N GLY A 58 -9.28 -20.82 21.07
CA GLY A 58 -9.15 -19.44 20.58
C GLY A 58 -7.92 -19.22 19.69
N TYR A 59 -6.78 -19.87 20.00
CA TYR A 59 -5.60 -19.84 19.11
C TYR A 59 -5.84 -20.56 17.79
N ASP A 60 -6.49 -21.72 17.81
CA ASP A 60 -6.82 -22.46 16.59
C ASP A 60 -7.82 -21.70 15.71
N GLU A 61 -8.79 -21.02 16.32
CA GLU A 61 -9.74 -20.13 15.64
C GLU A 61 -9.00 -18.95 14.99
N ALA A 62 -8.11 -18.27 15.73
CA ALA A 62 -7.32 -17.17 15.20
C ALA A 62 -6.43 -17.59 14.02
N LEU A 63 -5.86 -18.81 14.05
CA LEU A 63 -5.11 -19.36 12.91
C LEU A 63 -5.99 -19.58 11.70
N ARG A 64 -7.19 -20.18 11.87
CA ARG A 64 -8.14 -20.39 10.76
C ARG A 64 -8.62 -19.08 10.16
N GLU A 65 -8.94 -18.09 10.99
CA GLU A 65 -9.35 -16.76 10.52
C GLU A 65 -8.25 -16.10 9.69
N ARG A 66 -7.00 -16.21 10.14
CA ARG A 66 -5.84 -15.72 9.38
C ARG A 66 -5.71 -16.45 8.04
N GLU A 67 -5.80 -17.78 8.01
CA GLU A 67 -5.72 -18.57 6.77
C GLU A 67 -6.84 -18.19 5.79
N VAL A 68 -8.07 -18.03 6.27
CA VAL A 68 -9.21 -17.57 5.45
C VAL A 68 -8.94 -16.16 4.91
N GLY A 69 -8.44 -15.26 5.75
CA GLY A 69 -8.08 -13.91 5.34
C GLY A 69 -6.95 -13.88 4.29
N GLU A 70 -5.93 -14.72 4.45
CA GLU A 70 -4.85 -14.87 3.48
C GLU A 70 -5.35 -15.43 2.14
N TRP A 71 -6.24 -16.44 2.17
CA TRP A 71 -6.87 -16.98 0.97
C TRP A 71 -7.72 -15.94 0.24
N GLN A 72 -8.54 -15.17 0.96
CA GLN A 72 -9.33 -14.08 0.40
C GLN A 72 -8.44 -12.99 -0.19
N ASN A 73 -7.36 -12.63 0.51
CA ASN A 73 -6.40 -11.62 0.04
C ASN A 73 -5.68 -12.09 -1.25
N ALA A 74 -5.28 -13.36 -1.31
CA ALA A 74 -4.68 -13.95 -2.50
C ALA A 74 -5.64 -13.92 -3.69
N ARG A 75 -6.90 -14.30 -3.49
CA ARG A 75 -7.95 -14.22 -4.51
C ARG A 75 -8.16 -12.79 -5.00
N LEU A 76 -8.28 -11.81 -4.10
CA LEU A 76 -8.45 -10.40 -4.47
C LEU A 76 -7.23 -9.86 -5.23
N LYS A 77 -6.01 -10.28 -4.88
CA LYS A 77 -4.79 -9.90 -5.63
C LYS A 77 -4.82 -10.44 -7.06
N GLU A 78 -5.26 -11.68 -7.25
CA GLU A 78 -5.41 -12.30 -8.57
C GLU A 78 -6.47 -11.56 -9.41
N GLU A 79 -7.65 -11.32 -8.82
CA GLU A 79 -8.72 -10.56 -9.48
C GLU A 79 -8.27 -9.13 -9.82
N ASN A 80 -7.53 -8.46 -8.93
CA ASN A 80 -6.98 -7.13 -9.19
C ASN A 80 -5.94 -7.14 -10.33
N ALA A 81 -5.08 -8.16 -10.39
CA ALA A 81 -4.12 -8.33 -11.47
C ALA A 81 -4.84 -8.52 -12.83
N ARG A 82 -5.91 -9.31 -12.85
CA ARG A 82 -6.79 -9.48 -14.03
C ARG A 82 -7.42 -8.16 -14.44
N LEU A 83 -8.03 -7.42 -13.51
CA LEU A 83 -8.65 -6.12 -13.78
C LEU A 83 -7.62 -5.08 -14.27
N ARG A 84 -6.39 -5.09 -13.76
CA ARG A 84 -5.31 -4.23 -14.26
C ARG A 84 -4.91 -4.56 -15.70
N LEU A 85 -4.91 -5.83 -16.09
CA LEU A 85 -4.66 -6.23 -17.47
C LEU A 85 -5.79 -5.77 -18.39
N GLU A 86 -7.04 -5.97 -17.96
CA GLU A 86 -8.23 -5.52 -18.68
C GLU A 86 -8.25 -3.99 -18.81
N ASN A 87 -7.97 -3.24 -17.75
CA ASN A 87 -7.88 -1.79 -17.79
C ASN A 87 -6.78 -1.32 -18.73
N ARG A 88 -5.63 -2.01 -18.77
CA ARG A 88 -4.58 -1.73 -19.75
C ARG A 88 -5.04 -2.00 -21.18
N ARG A 89 -5.79 -3.07 -21.43
CA ARG A 89 -6.40 -3.36 -22.73
C ARG A 89 -7.40 -2.27 -23.13
N LEU A 90 -8.34 -1.94 -22.25
CA LEU A 90 -9.34 -0.89 -22.48
C LEU A 90 -8.69 0.49 -22.71
N ARG A 91 -7.61 0.84 -22.00
CA ARG A 91 -6.87 2.08 -22.27
C ARG A 91 -6.25 2.09 -23.67
N ARG A 92 -5.77 0.94 -24.17
CA ARG A 92 -5.26 0.84 -25.54
C ARG A 92 -6.39 0.97 -26.54
N GLU A 93 -7.50 0.27 -26.33
CA GLU A 93 -8.71 0.34 -27.17
C GLU A 93 -9.26 1.76 -27.20
N ASN A 94 -9.49 2.40 -26.04
CA ASN A 94 -9.91 3.79 -25.95
C ASN A 94 -8.96 4.73 -26.68
N ARG A 95 -7.64 4.58 -26.52
CA ARG A 95 -6.68 5.40 -27.25
C ARG A 95 -6.76 5.19 -28.76
N ASN A 96 -7.01 3.95 -29.21
CA ASN A 96 -7.20 3.66 -30.64
C ASN A 96 -8.50 4.27 -31.14
N LEU A 97 -9.61 4.12 -30.41
CA LEU A 97 -10.89 4.76 -30.71
C LEU A 97 -10.77 6.30 -30.74
N PHE A 98 -10.08 6.91 -29.78
CA PHE A 98 -9.82 8.35 -29.79
C PHE A 98 -8.99 8.76 -30.99
N ARG A 99 -7.98 7.97 -31.38
CA ARG A 99 -7.23 8.23 -32.61
C ARG A 99 -8.10 8.08 -33.84
N GLU A 100 -8.94 7.04 -33.90
CA GLU A 100 -9.89 6.85 -34.99
C GLU A 100 -10.84 8.05 -35.08
N VAL A 101 -11.42 8.53 -33.98
CA VAL A 101 -12.32 9.70 -33.99
C VAL A 101 -11.60 11.00 -34.35
N LEU A 102 -10.41 11.25 -33.79
CA LEU A 102 -9.67 12.51 -33.99
C LEU A 102 -8.84 12.57 -35.28
N ILE A 103 -8.56 11.42 -35.90
CA ILE A 103 -7.78 11.30 -37.15
C ILE A 103 -8.69 10.81 -38.29
N SER A 104 -9.93 10.36 -38.00
CA SER A 104 -10.88 10.08 -39.07
C SER A 104 -11.06 11.34 -39.91
N PRO A 105 -10.93 11.21 -41.24
CA PRO A 105 -11.04 12.33 -42.17
C PRO A 105 -12.45 12.96 -42.21
N ASP A 106 -13.39 12.42 -41.43
CA ASP A 106 -14.75 12.94 -41.27
C ASP A 106 -14.90 13.92 -40.10
N SER A 107 -13.84 14.18 -39.31
CA SER A 107 -13.82 15.27 -38.31
C SER A 107 -13.36 16.57 -38.99
N PRO A 108 -13.96 17.75 -38.71
CA PRO A 108 -13.58 18.99 -39.38
C PRO A 108 -12.10 19.27 -39.13
N ASP A 109 -11.28 19.14 -40.18
CA ASP A 109 -9.82 19.30 -40.16
C ASP A 109 -9.35 20.58 -39.45
N GLU A 110 -10.22 21.59 -39.39
CA GLU A 110 -9.99 22.84 -38.67
C GLU A 110 -9.90 22.66 -37.14
N GLU A 111 -10.80 21.91 -36.50
CA GLU A 111 -10.78 21.73 -35.04
C GLU A 111 -9.57 20.91 -34.59
N ALA A 112 -9.24 19.86 -35.35
CA ALA A 112 -8.04 19.06 -35.13
C ALA A 112 -6.76 19.90 -35.31
N GLY A 113 -6.75 20.81 -36.28
CA GLY A 113 -5.68 21.79 -36.49
C GLY A 113 -5.54 22.78 -35.32
N VAL A 114 -6.65 23.34 -34.83
CA VAL A 114 -6.68 24.26 -33.69
C VAL A 114 -6.16 23.58 -32.42
N LEU A 115 -6.59 22.35 -32.13
CA LEU A 115 -6.12 21.60 -30.96
C LEU A 115 -4.62 21.26 -31.04
N ARG A 116 -4.12 20.93 -32.23
CA ARG A 116 -2.68 20.72 -32.46
C ARG A 116 -1.90 22.01 -32.25
N ALA A 117 -2.38 23.15 -32.75
CA ALA A 117 -1.76 24.45 -32.53
C ALA A 117 -1.75 24.82 -31.04
N GLN A 118 -2.86 24.62 -30.32
CA GLN A 118 -2.94 24.84 -28.88
C GLN A 118 -1.95 23.97 -28.10
N LEU A 119 -1.82 22.70 -28.47
CA LEU A 119 -0.87 21.78 -27.84
C LEU A 119 0.58 22.21 -28.07
N THR A 120 0.94 22.64 -29.28
CA THR A 120 2.28 23.20 -29.55
C THR A 120 2.55 24.48 -28.76
N ARG A 121 1.55 25.38 -28.64
CA ARG A 121 1.64 26.60 -27.81
C ARG A 121 1.88 26.26 -26.33
N LEU A 122 1.16 25.27 -25.80
CA LEU A 122 1.31 24.84 -24.41
C LEU A 122 2.67 24.16 -24.16
N GLN A 123 3.11 23.31 -25.07
CA GLN A 123 4.44 22.67 -25.01
C GLN A 123 5.57 23.72 -25.03
N GLU A 124 5.43 24.74 -25.86
CA GLU A 124 6.38 25.85 -25.94
C GLU A 124 6.39 26.70 -24.66
N LYS A 125 5.22 27.00 -24.08
CA LYS A 125 5.14 27.64 -22.75
C LYS A 125 5.84 26.82 -21.68
N HIS A 126 5.61 25.50 -21.67
CA HIS A 126 6.25 24.60 -20.72
C HIS A 126 7.78 24.58 -20.89
N ARG A 127 8.26 24.54 -22.14
CA ARG A 127 9.70 24.62 -22.46
C ARG A 127 10.30 25.92 -21.91
N ARG A 128 9.66 27.06 -22.14
CA ARG A 128 10.10 28.37 -21.65
C ARG A 128 10.11 28.45 -20.13
N ALA A 129 9.07 27.95 -19.46
CA ALA A 129 9.02 27.90 -18.00
C ALA A 129 10.17 27.06 -17.42
N LEU A 130 10.49 25.91 -18.04
CA LEU A 130 11.63 25.09 -17.61
C LEU A 130 12.98 25.78 -17.86
N GLU A 131 13.15 26.45 -19.00
CA GLU A 131 14.34 27.24 -19.29
C GLU A 131 14.51 28.41 -18.29
N HIS A 132 13.41 29.07 -17.93
CA HIS A 132 13.37 30.10 -16.90
C HIS A 132 13.80 29.55 -15.54
N LEU A 133 13.20 28.46 -15.08
CA LEU A 133 13.57 27.80 -13.81
C LEU A 133 15.05 27.40 -13.78
N ARG A 134 15.59 26.89 -14.90
CA ARG A 134 17.02 26.56 -15.01
C ARG A 134 17.91 27.80 -14.89
N ARG A 135 17.51 28.94 -15.50
CA ARG A 135 18.23 30.21 -15.37
C ARG A 135 18.20 30.73 -13.94
N CYS A 136 17.06 30.71 -13.27
CA CYS A 136 16.93 31.13 -11.88
C CYS A 136 17.77 30.26 -10.92
N GLN A 137 17.82 28.95 -11.15
CA GLN A 137 18.65 28.03 -10.37
C GLN A 137 20.16 28.35 -10.50
N LEU A 138 20.60 28.79 -11.68
CA LEU A 138 22.00 29.17 -11.93
C LEU A 138 22.34 30.59 -11.44
N ALA A 139 21.40 31.53 -11.56
CA ALA A 139 21.55 32.90 -11.08
C ALA A 139 21.45 33.01 -9.55
N GLY A 140 20.94 31.96 -8.90
CA GLY A 140 20.89 31.83 -7.46
C GLY A 140 20.27 33.05 -6.81
N TRP A 141 19.01 33.40 -7.12
CA TRP A 141 18.03 34.00 -6.20
C TRP A 141 16.61 34.11 -6.76
N SER A 142 15.71 34.25 -5.78
CA SER A 142 14.25 34.35 -5.73
C SER A 142 13.67 35.49 -6.57
N GLU A 143 12.71 35.17 -7.44
CA GLU A 143 11.49 35.97 -7.61
C GLU A 143 10.43 35.17 -8.36
N ALA A 144 9.31 34.90 -7.70
CA ALA A 144 8.13 34.27 -8.28
C ALA A 144 7.29 35.23 -9.14
N ALA A 145 7.67 36.52 -9.18
CA ALA A 145 6.94 37.58 -9.86
C ALA A 145 7.04 37.49 -11.40
N ASP A 146 8.21 37.11 -11.94
CA ASP A 146 8.45 37.06 -13.40
C ASP A 146 7.71 35.89 -14.10
N LEU A 147 7.30 34.88 -13.33
CA LEU A 147 6.60 33.70 -13.85
C LEU A 147 5.11 33.98 -14.14
N ASP A 148 4.49 34.85 -13.34
CA ASP A 148 3.08 35.23 -13.51
C ASP A 148 2.92 36.11 -14.77
N GLU A 149 3.86 37.03 -15.03
CA GLU A 149 3.85 37.89 -16.23
C GLU A 149 3.95 37.07 -17.54
N LEU A 150 4.76 36.01 -17.56
CA LEU A 150 4.87 35.07 -18.70
C LEU A 150 3.63 34.18 -18.90
N LEU A 151 2.82 33.98 -17.85
CA LEU A 151 1.57 33.22 -17.92
C LEU A 151 0.41 34.11 -18.40
N GLU A 152 0.40 35.39 -18.01
CA GLU A 152 -0.63 36.38 -18.33
C GLU A 152 -0.60 36.86 -19.80
N GLU A 153 0.55 36.86 -20.48
CA GLU A 153 0.64 37.13 -21.94
C GLU A 153 -0.19 36.14 -22.81
N GLY A 154 -0.78 35.11 -22.19
CA GLY A 154 -1.67 34.15 -22.82
C GLY A 154 -3.14 34.53 -22.90
N GLU A 155 -3.61 35.42 -22.02
CA GLU A 155 -5.02 35.82 -21.94
C GLU A 155 -5.30 37.00 -22.87
N GLN A 156 -5.29 36.75 -24.18
CA GLN A 156 -6.12 37.56 -25.06
C GLN A 156 -7.50 36.90 -25.11
N PRO A 157 -8.57 37.53 -24.58
CA PRO A 157 -9.91 37.09 -24.88
C PRO A 157 -10.10 37.25 -26.39
N SER A 158 -10.44 36.15 -27.07
CA SER A 158 -10.97 36.17 -28.42
C SER A 158 -12.17 37.12 -28.44
N SER A 159 -11.96 38.33 -28.94
CA SER A 159 -13.00 39.31 -29.19
C SER A 159 -13.98 38.75 -30.21
N THR A 160 -15.10 38.22 -29.71
CA THR A 160 -16.30 38.00 -30.52
C THR A 160 -16.84 39.37 -30.91
N SER A 161 -16.55 39.77 -32.15
CA SER A 161 -17.01 40.99 -32.79
C SER A 161 -18.54 41.10 -32.79
N ASP A 162 -18.99 42.31 -32.48
CA ASP A 162 -20.30 42.93 -32.58
C ASP A 162 -21.29 42.37 -33.62
N GLN A 163 -22.54 42.17 -33.19
CA GLN A 163 -23.74 42.29 -34.02
C GLN A 163 -24.66 43.33 -33.35
N PRO A 164 -25.07 44.41 -34.05
CA PRO A 164 -25.88 45.46 -33.44
C PRO A 164 -27.34 45.01 -33.31
N GLN A 165 -27.92 45.32 -32.16
CA GLN A 165 -29.37 45.24 -31.94
C GLN A 165 -30.10 46.24 -32.85
N GLN A 166 -31.12 45.77 -33.56
CA GLN A 166 -32.24 46.63 -33.94
C GLN A 166 -33.55 46.03 -33.43
N ASN A 167 -34.10 46.77 -32.49
CA ASN A 167 -35.38 46.60 -31.83
C ASN A 167 -36.50 47.21 -32.70
N VAL A 168 -37.77 46.91 -32.37
CA VAL A 168 -39.03 47.64 -32.64
C VAL A 168 -40.12 46.80 -33.37
N ASN A 169 -40.96 46.12 -32.58
CA ASN A 169 -42.43 46.24 -32.38
C ASN A 169 -43.34 46.79 -33.50
N PRO A 170 -44.67 46.47 -33.54
CA PRO A 170 -45.58 46.31 -32.39
C PRO A 170 -46.25 44.95 -32.20
#